data_AF-A0A0A0LHV0-F1
#
_entry.id   AF-A0A0A0LHV0-F1
#
_cell.length_a   1.000
_cell.length_b   1.000
_cell.length_c   1.000
_cell.angle_alpha   90.00
_cell.angle_beta   90.00
_cell.angle_gamma   90.00
#
_symmetry.space_group_name_H-M   'P 1'
#
loop_
_entity.id
_entity.type
_entity.pdbx_description
1 polymer ?
#
loop_
_entity_poly.entity_id
_entity_poly.type
_entity_poly.pdbx_seq_one_letter_code
_entity_poly.pdbx_strand_id
1 'polypeptide(L)'
;MESSLLYKKCLVVHRFKFTCDLRRYDDPDSAQSSFSMLLGDAPHLDGTYAIFGKVTKGDDTLKKLEELPTRREGIFVMPTERITILSSYYYDTNLDSCEEDRSTLKRRLAASFVEIERQRMKCFP
;
A
#
# COMPACT_ATOMS: atom_id res chain seq x y z
N MET A 1 -21.98 18.26 0.08
CA MET A 1 -22.82 17.26 -0.60
C MET A 1 -22.09 16.93 -1.89
N GLU A 2 -21.58 15.75 -2.20
CA GLU A 2 -21.62 14.40 -1.65
C GLU A 2 -20.27 13.76 -2.03
N SER A 3 -19.65 13.00 -1.14
CA SER A 3 -18.67 11.97 -1.50
C SER A 3 -18.67 10.89 -0.42
N SER A 4 -19.86 10.56 0.07
CA SER A 4 -20.13 9.31 0.75
C SER A 4 -20.04 8.19 -0.29
N LEU A 5 -19.36 7.10 0.07
CA LEU A 5 -19.33 5.80 -0.61
C LEU A 5 -18.26 5.61 -1.71
N LEU A 6 -16.97 5.52 -1.35
CA LEU A 6 -16.15 4.39 -1.85
C LEU A 6 -14.83 4.13 -1.12
N TYR A 7 -14.72 4.39 0.18
CA TYR A 7 -13.83 3.54 0.97
C TYR A 7 -14.59 2.25 1.24
N LYS A 8 -14.72 1.44 0.18
CA LYS A 8 -14.97 0.01 0.33
C LYS A 8 -14.01 -0.44 1.42
N LYS A 9 -14.59 -0.85 2.53
CA LYS A 9 -13.98 -1.53 3.67
C LYS A 9 -12.99 -2.54 3.10
N CYS A 10 -11.76 -2.10 2.85
CA CYS A 10 -10.70 -2.97 2.38
C CYS A 10 -10.43 -3.77 3.63
N LEU A 11 -10.95 -4.99 3.66
CA LEU A 11 -10.63 -5.95 4.69
C LEU A 11 -9.14 -6.23 4.50
N VAL A 12 -8.30 -5.39 5.11
CA VAL A 12 -6.85 -5.54 5.06
C VAL A 12 -6.54 -6.64 6.06
N VAL A 13 -6.30 -7.84 5.53
CA VAL A 13 -6.11 -9.05 6.31
C VAL A 13 -4.60 -9.37 6.33
N HIS A 14 -3.97 -9.23 7.50
CA HIS A 14 -2.58 -9.59 7.78
C HIS A 14 -2.46 -11.10 8.05
N ARG A 15 -2.87 -11.90 7.06
CA ARG A 15 -2.74 -13.38 7.03
C ARG A 15 -1.60 -13.86 6.14
N PHE A 16 -0.68 -12.97 5.79
CA PHE A 16 0.47 -13.31 4.97
C PHE A 16 1.74 -12.87 5.69
N LYS A 17 2.63 -13.83 5.92
CA LYS A 17 4.00 -13.54 6.30
C LYS A 17 4.63 -12.61 5.26
N PHE A 18 5.36 -11.60 5.74
CA PHE A 18 6.10 -10.62 4.94
C PHE A 18 5.24 -9.57 4.19
N THR A 19 4.20 -9.05 4.84
CA THR A 19 3.50 -7.85 4.38
C THR A 19 4.16 -6.58 4.90
N CYS A 20 4.16 -5.52 4.09
CA CYS A 20 4.62 -4.19 4.49
C CYS A 20 3.43 -3.28 4.81
N ASP A 21 3.46 -2.63 5.98
CA ASP A 21 2.44 -1.71 6.47
C ASP A 21 3.01 -0.32 6.78
N LEU A 22 2.18 0.72 6.65
CA LEU A 22 2.57 2.09 6.99
C LEU A 22 2.38 2.35 8.48
N ARG A 23 3.42 2.85 9.15
CA ARG A 23 3.32 3.18 10.58
C ARG A 23 2.60 4.53 10.75
N ARG A 24 1.64 4.58 11.67
CA ARG A 24 0.80 5.75 11.99
C ARG A 24 0.83 6.08 13.49
N TYR A 25 0.53 7.33 13.82
CA TYR A 25 0.06 7.75 15.15
C TYR A 25 -1.47 7.53 15.25
N ASP A 26 -2.15 7.98 16.30
CA ASP A 26 -3.60 7.76 16.50
C ASP A 26 -4.50 8.38 15.40
N ASP A 27 -3.97 9.33 14.62
CA ASP A 27 -4.67 9.91 13.48
C ASP A 27 -4.53 9.01 12.22
N PRO A 28 -5.66 8.56 11.61
CA PRO A 28 -5.65 7.69 10.43
C PRO A 28 -4.94 8.28 9.19
N ASP A 29 -4.79 9.61 9.09
CA ASP A 29 -4.11 10.27 7.97
C ASP A 29 -2.65 10.65 8.26
N SER A 30 -2.10 10.20 9.40
CA SER A 30 -0.73 10.53 9.84
C SER A 30 0.39 9.64 9.28
N ALA A 31 0.10 8.76 8.32
CA ALA A 31 1.13 7.90 7.73
C ALA A 31 2.18 8.74 6.99
N GLN A 32 3.42 8.70 7.47
CA GLN A 32 4.57 9.40 6.87
C GLN A 32 5.50 8.40 6.15
N SER A 33 6.82 8.54 6.34
CA SER A 33 7.87 7.78 5.64
C SER A 33 8.26 6.47 6.32
N SER A 34 7.67 6.15 7.48
CA SER A 34 7.99 4.95 8.25
C SER A 34 7.09 3.78 7.86
N PHE A 35 7.70 2.62 7.63
CA PHE A 35 7.00 1.38 7.35
C PHE A 35 7.46 0.27 8.30
N SER A 36 6.63 -0.75 8.47
CA SER A 36 6.95 -1.98 9.18
C SER A 36 6.84 -3.17 8.22
N MET A 37 7.55 -4.26 8.53
CA MET A 37 7.41 -5.53 7.84
C MET A 37 6.97 -6.58 8.85
N LEU A 38 5.90 -7.31 8.54
CA LEU A 38 5.42 -8.38 9.40
C LEU A 38 6.19 -9.68 9.15
N LEU A 39 6.83 -10.20 10.19
CA LEU A 39 7.54 -11.49 10.16
C LEU A 39 6.62 -12.69 10.40
N GLY A 40 5.36 -12.43 10.79
CA GLY A 40 4.35 -13.42 11.12
C GLY A 40 2.94 -12.90 10.85
N ASP A 41 1.94 -13.76 11.01
CA ASP A 41 0.54 -13.36 10.89
C ASP A 41 0.16 -12.45 12.07
N ALA A 42 -0.46 -11.30 11.77
CA ALA A 42 -0.82 -10.30 12.77
C ALA A 42 -2.29 -9.87 12.61
N PRO A 43 -3.26 -10.77 12.83
CA PRO A 43 -4.68 -10.51 12.59
C PRO A 43 -5.25 -9.37 13.46
N HIS A 44 -4.55 -8.99 14.54
CA HIS A 44 -4.91 -7.86 15.40
C HIS A 44 -4.65 -6.49 14.76
N LEU A 45 -3.87 -6.44 13.68
CA LEU A 45 -3.58 -5.22 12.93
C LEU A 45 -4.57 -5.00 11.76
N ASP A 46 -5.46 -5.98 11.53
CA ASP A 46 -6.43 -5.97 10.43
C ASP A 46 -7.36 -4.76 10.49
N GLY A 47 -7.52 -4.08 9.36
CA GLY A 47 -8.35 -2.88 9.24
C GLY A 47 -7.80 -1.60 9.91
N THR A 48 -6.69 -1.71 10.66
CA THR A 48 -6.06 -0.56 11.36
C THR A 48 -4.89 0.00 10.57
N TYR A 49 -4.11 -0.87 9.91
CA TYR A 49 -2.94 -0.49 9.13
C TYR A 49 -3.15 -0.79 7.64
N ALA A 50 -2.65 0.10 6.79
CA ALA A 50 -2.73 -0.06 5.34
C ALA A 50 -1.55 -0.91 4.83
N ILE A 51 -1.85 -2.09 4.28
CA ILE A 51 -0.86 -2.92 3.58
C ILE A 51 -0.65 -2.33 2.17
N PHE A 52 0.58 -1.96 1.85
CA PHE A 52 0.93 -1.38 0.54
C PHE A 52 1.82 -2.29 -0.31
N GLY A 53 2.33 -3.39 0.26
CA GLY A 53 3.21 -4.30 -0.46
C GLY A 53 3.42 -5.63 0.25
N LYS A 54 4.05 -6.55 -0.47
CA LYS A 54 4.52 -7.83 0.06
C LYS A 54 5.98 -8.03 -0.34
N VAL A 55 6.75 -8.64 0.53
CA VAL A 55 8.11 -9.08 0.21
C VAL A 55 8.00 -10.29 -0.71
N THR A 56 8.76 -10.28 -1.81
CA THR A 56 8.76 -11.36 -2.81
C THR A 56 10.08 -12.12 -2.84
N LYS A 57 11.15 -11.55 -2.28
CA LYS A 57 12.50 -12.12 -2.18
C LYS A 57 13.19 -11.55 -0.93
N GLY A 58 14.14 -12.31 -0.37
CA GLY A 58 14.95 -11.87 0.78
C GLY A 58 14.46 -12.38 2.14
N ASP A 59 13.64 -13.43 2.18
CA ASP A 59 13.14 -14.06 3.41
C ASP A 59 14.27 -14.48 4.37
N ASP A 60 15.41 -14.90 3.82
CA ASP A 60 16.62 -15.25 4.57
C ASP A 60 17.23 -14.05 5.30
N THR A 61 17.20 -12.88 4.65
CA THR A 61 17.64 -11.62 5.25
C THR A 61 16.69 -11.19 6.36
N LEU A 62 15.37 -11.34 6.16
CA LEU A 62 14.38 -11.05 7.19
C LEU A 62 14.53 -11.95 8.42
N LYS A 63 14.80 -13.25 8.22
CA LYS A 63 15.09 -14.18 9.31
C LYS A 63 16.33 -13.78 10.11
N LYS A 64 17.41 -13.37 9.42
CA LYS A 64 18.62 -12.86 10.10
C LYS A 64 18.33 -11.61 10.92
N LEU A 65 17.46 -10.72 10.44
CA LEU A 65 17.04 -9.53 11.19
C LEU A 65 16.23 -9.88 12.43
N GLU A 66 15.41 -10.94 12.37
CA GLU A 66 14.64 -11.46 13.51
C GLU A 66 15.55 -12.03 14.62
N GLU A 67 16.66 -12.68 14.23
CA GLU A 67 17.61 -13.31 15.14
C GLU A 67 18.58 -12.32 15.81
N LEU A 68 18.57 -11.05 15.41
CA LEU A 68 19.48 -10.05 15.97
C LEU A 68 19.22 -9.81 17.47
N PRO A 69 20.28 -9.57 18.26
CA PRO A 69 20.12 -9.24 19.67
C PRO A 69 19.34 -7.93 19.81
N THR A 70 18.27 -7.99 20.60
CA THR A 70 17.44 -6.83 20.92
C THR A 70 17.50 -6.51 22.40
N ARG A 71 17.36 -5.22 22.72
CA ARG A 71 17.20 -4.70 24.07
C ARG A 71 15.79 -4.15 24.22
N ARG A 72 15.23 -4.27 25.42
CA ARG A 72 13.91 -3.72 25.75
C ARG A 72 14.08 -2.43 26.54
N GLU A 73 13.45 -1.37 26.07
CA GLU A 73 13.35 -0.09 26.77
C GLU A 73 11.86 0.25 26.92
N GLY A 74 11.28 -0.13 28.08
CA GLY A 74 9.84 0.00 28.33
C GLY A 74 9.02 -0.90 27.38
N ILE A 75 8.07 -0.30 26.67
CA ILE A 75 7.25 -1.00 25.65
C ILE A 75 7.98 -1.20 24.31
N PHE A 76 9.17 -0.60 24.14
CA PHE A 76 9.90 -0.59 22.89
C PHE A 76 10.96 -1.69 22.88
N VAL A 77 10.98 -2.51 21.81
CA VAL A 77 12.04 -3.47 21.52
C VAL A 77 12.92 -2.87 20.43
N MET A 78 14.22 -2.73 20.70
CA MET A 78 15.17 -2.09 19.81
C MET A 78 16.38 -3.01 19.56
N PRO A 79 16.93 -3.08 18.35
CA PRO A 79 18.20 -3.76 18.11
C PRO A 79 19.34 -3.17 18.95
N THR A 80 20.26 -4.02 19.41
CA THR A 80 21.47 -3.58 20.13
C THR A 80 22.41 -2.81 19.21
N GLU A 81 22.50 -3.22 17.95
CA GLU A 81 23.28 -2.55 16.91
C GLU A 81 22.36 -1.87 15.89
N ARG A 82 22.80 -0.73 15.36
CA ARG A 82 22.03 0.02 14.36
C ARG A 82 21.99 -0.75 13.04
N ILE A 83 20.79 -0.99 12.55
CA ILE A 83 20.53 -1.54 11.22
C ILE A 83 20.25 -0.38 10.26
N THR A 84 21.03 -0.29 9.18
CA THR A 84 20.93 0.80 8.20
C THR A 84 20.52 0.24 6.85
N ILE A 85 19.52 0.85 6.23
CA ILE A 85 19.21 0.62 4.82
C ILE A 85 20.28 1.34 4.00
N LEU A 86 21.19 0.58 3.39
CA LEU A 86 22.31 1.14 2.64
C LEU A 86 21.86 1.87 1.39
N SER A 87 20.91 1.28 0.66
CA SER A 87 20.33 1.85 -0.55
C SER A 87 18.95 1.25 -0.80
N SER A 88 18.14 1.99 -1.56
CA SER A 88 16.86 1.51 -2.08
C SER A 88 16.83 1.78 -3.57
N TYR A 89 16.34 0.81 -4.34
CA TYR A 89 16.23 0.89 -5.79
C TYR A 89 14.79 0.60 -6.17
N TYR A 90 14.26 1.41 -7.09
CA TYR A 90 13.01 1.14 -7.75
C TYR A 90 13.30 0.62 -9.14
N TYR A 91 12.86 -0.60 -9.43
CA TYR A 91 12.90 -1.18 -10.76
C TYR A 91 11.49 -1.20 -11.29
N ASP A 92 11.22 -0.40 -12.31
CA ASP A 92 9.95 -0.48 -13.00
C ASP A 92 9.93 -1.75 -13.83
N THR A 93 9.15 -2.74 -13.40
CA THR A 93 8.99 -3.99 -14.15
C THR A 93 8.02 -3.84 -15.32
N ASN A 94 7.32 -2.70 -15.45
CA ASN A 94 6.34 -2.45 -16.51
C ASN A 94 6.34 -0.97 -16.97
N LEU A 95 7.45 -0.51 -17.56
CA LEU A 95 7.45 0.77 -18.28
C LEU A 95 6.42 0.81 -19.42
N ASP A 96 6.09 -0.36 -19.99
CA ASP A 96 5.18 -0.46 -21.13
C ASP A 96 3.69 -0.39 -20.76
N SER A 97 3.30 -0.73 -19.51
CA SER A 97 1.86 -0.81 -19.15
C SER A 97 1.24 0.56 -18.87
N CYS A 98 2.02 1.53 -18.38
CA CYS A 98 1.47 2.84 -17.99
C CYS A 98 1.02 3.67 -19.20
N GLU A 99 1.75 3.61 -20.32
CA GLU A 99 1.39 4.28 -21.56
C GLU A 99 0.12 3.65 -22.17
N GLU A 100 0.05 2.32 -22.15
CA GLU A 100 -1.10 1.54 -22.63
C GLU A 100 -2.35 1.78 -21.79
N ASP A 101 -2.23 1.77 -20.46
CA ASP A 101 -3.32 2.05 -19.52
C ASP A 101 -3.82 3.48 -19.68
N ARG A 102 -2.91 4.45 -19.80
CA ARG A 102 -3.26 5.85 -20.09
C ARG A 102 -3.99 5.98 -21.43
N SER A 103 -3.56 5.25 -22.46
CA SER A 103 -4.21 5.24 -23.77
C SER A 103 -5.62 4.66 -23.70
N THR A 104 -5.82 3.62 -22.90
CA THR A 104 -7.09 2.92 -22.72
C THR A 104 -8.07 3.78 -21.93
N LEU A 105 -7.60 4.41 -20.85
CA LEU A 105 -8.40 5.35 -20.05
C LEU A 105 -8.82 6.58 -20.84
N LYS A 106 -7.91 7.16 -21.65
CA LYS A 106 -8.26 8.27 -22.55
C LYS A 106 -9.34 7.88 -23.57
N ARG A 107 -9.24 6.69 -24.17
CA ARG A 107 -10.26 6.17 -25.10
C ARG A 107 -11.61 5.98 -24.42
N ARG A 108 -11.63 5.40 -23.21
CA ARG A 108 -12.86 5.23 -22.43
C ARG A 108 -13.48 6.57 -22.05
N LEU A 109 -12.67 7.56 -21.66
CA LEU A 109 -13.15 8.90 -21.33
C LEU A 109 -13.78 9.59 -22.54
N ALA A 110 -13.16 9.49 -23.71
CA ALA A 110 -13.72 10.03 -24.96
C ALA A 110 -15.03 9.33 -25.35
N ALA A 111 -15.12 8.01 -25.21
CA ALA A 111 -16.35 7.27 -25.47
C ALA A 111 -17.48 7.68 -24.52
N SER A 112 -17.19 7.81 -23.23
CA SER A 112 -18.16 8.29 -22.24
C SER A 112 -18.62 9.72 -22.54
N PHE A 113 -17.73 10.59 -23.00
CA PHE A 113 -18.10 11.95 -23.41
C PHE A 113 -19.11 11.96 -24.55
N VAL A 114 -18.88 11.16 -25.60
CA VAL A 114 -19.81 11.02 -26.73
C VAL A 114 -21.17 10.47 -26.30
N GLU A 115 -21.17 9.47 -25.41
CA GLU A 115 -22.40 8.89 -24.85
C GLU A 115 -23.21 9.95 -24.08
N ILE A 116 -22.54 10.76 -23.24
CA ILE A 116 -23.16 11.84 -22.48
C ILE A 116 -23.72 12.93 -23.40
N GLU A 117 -23.00 13.34 -24.43
CA GLU A 117 -23.50 14.31 -25.43
C GLU A 117 -24.73 13.78 -26.17
N ARG A 118 -24.71 12.49 -26.57
CA ARG A 118 -25.85 11.85 -27.21
C ARG A 118 -27.07 11.80 -26.29
N GLN A 119 -26.88 11.56 -25.00
CA GLN A 119 -27.97 11.62 -24.02
C GLN A 119 -28.47 13.04 -23.79
N ARG A 120 -27.57 14.03 -23.73
CA ARG A 120 -27.95 15.45 -23.64
C ARG A 120 -28.85 15.88 -24.80
N MET A 121 -28.50 15.51 -26.03
CA MET A 121 -29.30 15.79 -27.23
C MET A 121 -30.67 15.08 -27.25
N LYS A 122 -30.82 13.97 -26.53
CA LYS A 122 -32.10 13.25 -26.41
C LYS A 122 -32.99 13.79 -25.29
N CYS A 123 -32.37 14.23 -24.18
CA CYS A 123 -33.08 14.71 -23.01
C CYS A 123 -33.39 16.22 -23.05
N PHE A 124 -32.74 16.97 -23.95
CA PHE A 124 -33.00 18.38 -24.22
C PHE A 124 -33.04 18.61 -25.75
N PRO A 125 -34.22 18.45 -26.40
CA PRO A 125 -34.43 18.91 -27.77
C PRO A 125 -34.41 20.44 -27.89
#